data_AF-A0ABD3NQ46-F1
#
_entry.id   AF-A0ABD3NQ46-F1
#
_cell.length_a   1.000
_cell.length_b   1.000
_cell.length_c   1.000
_cell.angle_alpha   90.00
_cell.angle_beta   90.00
_cell.angle_gamma   90.00
#
_symmetry.space_group_name_H-M   'P 1'
#
loop_
_entity.id
_entity.type
_entity.pdbx_description
1 polymer ?
#
loop_
_entity_poly.entity_id
_entity_poly.type
_entity_poly.pdbx_seq_one_letter_code
_entity_poly.pdbx_strand_id
1 'polypeptide(L)'
;MDSVGYTGLAITLYFDSLIVKYTVRGSSFSEAVARMKRVLIECPIHDIKTNIPFLLNVLTHPEFESGVVTTSFIEENPELKKVSESSWNFASNEQSDQRKVGADERILRYLANLAVNGHPPELWVDSTKITNKHSPKTSRVLALPKGAAKTGGGMRKILLERGPEGYAKAVREHDGLLLMDKTWRDAHQSLLAMHMHIRELERCAKYTNAALLNAFSLEICSSLAHMLWGIPTIPSGVDIFCVFDLLNYPENLKLGVDAAGSAGGFVEGAMLYTGNFADPSKSKHNLEYYLKLADELVKMGVHSLAIKDMAGLLTPAAAKMLVGALCEQHPDVPIHVHTHDSPGTGVASMLAAAEAGADVVDTTIDLGLTDKWPEIKQRYGEANMVLGDIPKVTPSSKVVGDLAQFMVSQDLDPAQVLDRAESLAFPENYDFDKAEKLLKDKYGAKYINEKDILSHAMYPNVFSEWKEFESVYGEVSKLPTNLFLNPLAEGDEVEIDLNPGKRVNIKLVSIQQPKEGSRRTVTFEVNGERWAMPVTDLSVVLDANVQRKASGPNEIGSPMPGVIVGLKVKEGDCIQEGDMLATLSAMKMETVIRASASGVVKYVSVHIGDKVEGDDLLVEIETK
;
A
#
# COMPACT_ATOMS: atom_id res chain seq x y z
N MET A 1 43.83 -25.48 10.23
CA MET A 1 43.38 -25.16 8.86
C MET A 1 42.96 -23.72 8.90
N ASP A 2 43.62 -22.86 8.13
CA ASP A 2 43.06 -21.54 7.84
C ASP A 2 41.69 -21.78 7.18
N SER A 3 40.66 -21.14 7.70
CA SER A 3 39.25 -21.35 7.35
C SER A 3 38.99 -21.22 5.85
N VAL A 4 38.12 -22.08 5.32
CA VAL A 4 37.69 -22.10 3.91
C VAL A 4 36.23 -21.68 3.86
N GLY A 5 35.91 -20.53 3.25
CA GLY A 5 34.52 -20.16 2.96
C GLY A 5 33.97 -20.95 1.76
N TYR A 6 32.87 -21.67 1.96
CA TYR A 6 32.09 -22.31 0.89
C TYR A 6 30.60 -22.31 1.23
N THR A 7 29.75 -22.48 0.21
CA THR A 7 28.28 -22.43 0.37
C THR A 7 27.79 -23.47 1.39
N GLY A 8 27.01 -23.02 2.38
CA GLY A 8 26.41 -23.87 3.40
C GLY A 8 27.30 -24.15 4.62
N LEU A 9 28.50 -23.57 4.70
CA LEU A 9 29.34 -23.67 5.90
C LEU A 9 28.72 -22.88 7.06
N ALA A 10 28.51 -23.56 8.20
CA ALA A 10 28.21 -22.90 9.47
C ALA A 10 29.51 -22.38 10.11
N ILE A 11 29.60 -21.06 10.33
CA ILE A 11 30.75 -20.43 10.98
C ILE A 11 30.69 -20.71 12.49
N THR A 12 31.79 -21.21 13.06
CA THR A 12 31.89 -21.49 14.50
C THR A 12 32.66 -20.39 15.22
N LEU A 13 32.42 -20.24 16.53
CA LEU A 13 33.06 -19.23 17.37
C LEU A 13 34.47 -19.62 17.86
N TYR A 14 34.94 -20.82 17.52
CA TYR A 14 36.18 -21.38 18.08
C TYR A 14 37.46 -21.00 17.30
N PHE A 15 37.31 -20.37 16.13
CA PHE A 15 38.42 -20.01 15.26
C PHE A 15 38.32 -18.55 14.84
N ASP A 16 39.41 -18.02 14.28
CA ASP A 16 39.43 -16.69 13.70
C ASP A 16 38.36 -16.55 12.61
N SER A 17 37.74 -15.37 12.54
CA SER A 17 36.63 -15.05 11.63
C SER A 17 37.07 -14.81 10.17
N LEU A 18 38.23 -15.32 9.76
CA LEU A 18 38.71 -15.21 8.38
C LEU A 18 37.80 -16.02 7.46
N ILE A 19 37.29 -15.41 6.40
CA ILE A 19 36.39 -16.09 5.44
C ILE A 19 37.08 -16.26 4.09
N VAL A 20 37.64 -15.17 3.58
CA VAL A 20 38.31 -15.10 2.29
C VAL A 20 39.40 -14.05 2.34
N LYS A 21 40.48 -14.29 1.60
CA LYS A 21 41.57 -13.32 1.41
C LYS A 21 41.56 -12.83 -0.03
N TYR A 22 41.16 -11.57 -0.24
CA TYR A 22 41.27 -10.92 -1.54
C TYR A 22 42.68 -10.35 -1.73
N THR A 23 43.28 -10.61 -2.89
CA THR A 23 44.58 -10.05 -3.28
C THR A 23 44.47 -9.55 -4.71
N VAL A 24 44.87 -8.30 -4.95
CA VAL A 24 44.85 -7.69 -6.27
C VAL A 24 46.24 -7.19 -6.65
N ARG A 25 46.51 -7.12 -7.95
CA ARG A 25 47.69 -6.47 -8.52
C ARG A 25 47.25 -5.46 -9.57
N GLY A 26 47.97 -4.35 -9.67
CA GLY A 26 47.83 -3.32 -10.69
C GLY A 26 49.21 -2.80 -11.09
N SER A 27 49.31 -2.14 -12.25
CA SER A 27 50.53 -1.47 -12.70
C SER A 27 50.84 -0.19 -11.91
N SER A 28 49.82 0.37 -11.24
CA SER A 28 49.93 1.48 -10.29
C SER A 28 49.15 1.17 -9.01
N PHE A 29 49.44 1.91 -7.93
CA PHE A 29 48.71 1.80 -6.67
C PHE A 29 47.24 2.18 -6.84
N SER A 30 46.93 3.25 -7.59
CA SER A 30 45.55 3.64 -7.91
C SER A 30 44.79 2.54 -8.66
N GLU A 31 45.43 1.86 -9.62
CA GLU A 31 44.82 0.73 -10.32
C GLU A 31 44.58 -0.46 -9.38
N ALA A 32 45.50 -0.75 -8.47
CA ALA A 32 45.34 -1.80 -7.47
C ALA A 32 44.17 -1.47 -6.51
N VAL A 33 44.07 -0.23 -6.03
CA VAL A 33 42.95 0.25 -5.20
C VAL A 33 41.62 0.11 -5.94
N ALA A 34 41.54 0.53 -7.20
CA ALA A 34 40.33 0.40 -8.02
C ALA A 34 39.92 -1.07 -8.22
N ARG A 35 40.89 -1.97 -8.46
CA ARG A 35 40.63 -3.42 -8.56
C ARG A 35 40.16 -4.00 -7.23
N MET A 36 40.72 -3.57 -6.10
CA MET A 36 40.26 -4.02 -4.78
C MET A 36 38.84 -3.56 -4.49
N LYS A 37 38.53 -2.27 -4.74
CA LYS A 37 37.17 -1.75 -4.63
C LYS A 37 36.19 -2.57 -5.46
N ARG A 38 36.55 -2.87 -6.71
CA ARG A 38 35.73 -3.68 -7.61
C ARG A 38 35.48 -5.09 -7.05
N VAL A 39 36.52 -5.80 -6.62
CA VAL A 39 36.39 -7.15 -6.04
C VAL A 39 35.49 -7.16 -4.80
N LEU A 40 35.64 -6.18 -3.91
CA LEU A 40 34.81 -6.06 -2.72
C LEU A 40 33.34 -5.75 -3.03
N ILE A 41 33.06 -5.07 -4.14
CA ILE A 41 31.70 -4.77 -4.62
C ILE A 41 31.10 -5.97 -5.38
N GLU A 42 31.90 -6.68 -6.19
CA GLU A 42 31.46 -7.77 -7.06
C GLU A 42 31.34 -9.12 -6.37
N CYS A 43 31.97 -9.31 -5.20
CA CYS A 43 31.96 -10.58 -4.47
C CYS A 43 31.29 -10.44 -3.10
N PRO A 44 29.97 -10.20 -3.05
CA PRO A 44 29.25 -10.15 -1.79
C PRO A 44 29.27 -11.51 -1.09
N ILE A 45 29.31 -11.49 0.24
CA ILE A 45 29.10 -12.65 1.08
C ILE A 45 27.77 -12.43 1.79
N HIS A 46 26.86 -13.39 1.64
CA HIS A 46 25.50 -13.34 2.18
C HIS A 46 25.41 -14.04 3.54
N ASP A 47 24.32 -13.82 4.26
CA ASP A 47 23.93 -14.47 5.52
C ASP A 47 24.72 -14.07 6.79
N ILE A 48 25.79 -13.27 6.66
CA ILE A 48 26.65 -12.85 7.77
C ILE A 48 27.13 -11.40 7.61
N LYS A 49 27.42 -10.75 8.74
CA LYS A 49 28.05 -9.43 8.73
C LYS A 49 29.52 -9.55 8.33
N THR A 50 29.97 -8.70 7.41
CA THR A 50 31.37 -8.65 6.97
C THR A 50 31.98 -7.26 7.21
N ASN A 51 33.30 -7.19 7.18
CA ASN A 51 34.05 -5.93 7.24
C ASN A 51 34.19 -5.25 5.86
N ILE A 52 33.54 -5.75 4.80
CA ILE A 52 33.63 -5.20 3.44
C ILE A 52 33.30 -3.69 3.39
N PRO A 53 32.22 -3.19 4.03
CA PRO A 53 31.93 -1.76 3.99
C PRO A 53 33.01 -0.88 4.65
N PHE A 54 33.60 -1.37 5.75
CA PHE A 54 34.74 -0.70 6.38
C PHE A 54 35.96 -0.67 5.46
N LEU A 55 36.26 -1.77 4.78
CA LEU A 55 37.36 -1.83 3.80
C LEU A 55 37.12 -0.88 2.63
N LEU A 56 35.87 -0.73 2.16
CA LEU A 56 35.52 0.24 1.11
C LEU A 56 35.71 1.69 1.56
N ASN A 57 35.37 2.02 2.81
CA ASN A 57 35.67 3.33 3.40
C ASN A 57 37.18 3.60 3.42
N VAL A 58 37.99 2.63 3.88
CA VAL A 58 39.45 2.73 3.89
C VAL A 58 39.99 2.97 2.48
N LEU A 59 39.57 2.18 1.50
CA LEU A 59 40.04 2.28 0.11
C LEU A 59 39.64 3.58 -0.57
N THR A 60 38.59 4.24 -0.10
CA THR A 60 38.06 5.50 -0.66
C THR A 60 38.59 6.73 0.07
N HIS A 61 39.31 6.55 1.17
CA HIS A 61 39.88 7.66 1.92
C HIS A 61 41.06 8.30 1.15
N PRO A 62 41.09 9.64 1.01
CA PRO A 62 42.16 10.33 0.26
C PRO A 62 43.57 10.02 0.76
N GLU A 63 43.76 9.90 2.07
CA GLU A 63 45.08 9.54 2.65
C GLU A 63 45.49 8.12 2.26
N PHE A 64 44.56 7.17 2.23
CA PHE A 64 44.86 5.82 1.77
C PHE A 64 45.18 5.80 0.29
N GLU A 65 44.44 6.53 -0.55
CA GLU A 65 44.70 6.65 -1.99
C GLU A 65 46.05 7.32 -2.30
N SER A 66 46.53 8.19 -1.42
CA SER A 66 47.86 8.81 -1.54
C SER A 66 49.01 7.84 -1.30
N GLY A 67 48.74 6.69 -0.66
CA GLY A 67 49.75 5.68 -0.32
C GLY A 67 50.61 6.02 0.91
N VAL A 68 50.34 7.15 1.58
CA VAL A 68 51.07 7.59 2.77
C VAL A 68 50.14 7.50 3.99
N VAL A 69 50.09 6.32 4.60
CA VAL A 69 49.31 6.04 5.82
C VAL A 69 50.22 5.53 6.93
N THR A 70 49.88 5.87 8.17
CA THR A 70 50.59 5.40 9.37
C THR A 70 49.80 4.26 10.05
N THR A 71 50.40 3.64 11.07
CA THR A 71 49.68 2.65 11.90
C THR A 71 48.52 3.27 12.69
N SER A 72 48.52 4.58 12.88
CA SER A 72 47.47 5.32 13.61
C SER A 72 46.32 5.78 12.70
N PHE A 73 46.42 5.58 11.39
CA PHE A 73 45.45 6.04 10.39
C PHE A 73 43.99 5.73 10.76
N ILE A 74 43.67 4.51 11.21
CA ILE A 74 42.29 4.12 11.56
C ILE A 74 41.81 4.79 12.85
N GLU A 75 42.72 5.08 13.79
CA GLU A 75 42.41 5.76 15.05
C GLU A 75 42.21 7.27 14.84
N GLU A 76 43.00 7.85 13.94
CA GLU A 76 42.96 9.26 13.54
C GLU A 76 41.73 9.60 12.69
N ASN A 77 41.15 8.60 12.01
CA ASN A 77 40.03 8.72 11.10
C ASN A 77 38.80 7.89 11.58
N PRO A 78 38.16 8.27 12.72
CA PRO A 78 37.07 7.50 13.32
C PRO A 78 35.81 7.40 12.43
N GLU A 79 35.66 8.27 11.44
CA GLU A 79 34.63 8.19 10.41
C GLU A 79 34.77 6.99 9.48
N LEU A 80 35.94 6.36 9.37
CA LEU A 80 36.09 5.09 8.64
C LEU A 80 35.23 3.98 9.26
N LYS A 81 35.03 4.03 10.58
CA LYS A 81 34.15 3.11 11.33
C LYS A 81 32.67 3.50 11.20
N LYS A 82 32.37 4.72 10.75
CA LYS A 82 31.03 5.16 10.40
C LYS A 82 30.69 4.60 9.02
N VAL A 83 30.37 3.32 9.00
CA VAL A 83 29.87 2.66 7.80
C VAL A 83 28.53 3.30 7.43
N SER A 84 28.44 3.84 6.22
CA SER A 84 27.19 4.33 5.61
C SER A 84 26.10 3.28 5.79
N GLU A 85 24.96 3.69 6.34
CA GLU A 85 23.76 2.86 6.45
C GLU A 85 23.05 2.61 5.11
N SER A 86 23.68 2.94 3.97
CA SER A 86 22.97 3.24 2.72
C SER A 86 23.56 2.64 1.45
N SER A 87 24.29 1.52 1.50
CA SER A 87 24.70 0.93 0.21
C SER A 87 24.73 -0.60 0.11
N TRP A 88 25.22 -1.36 1.10
CA TRP A 88 25.47 -2.79 0.86
C TRP A 88 25.51 -3.62 2.15
N ASN A 89 24.37 -3.87 2.79
CA ASN A 89 24.28 -4.77 3.93
C ASN A 89 23.40 -5.97 3.58
N PHE A 90 24.00 -7.02 3.03
CA PHE A 90 23.28 -8.27 2.76
C PHE A 90 22.84 -8.93 4.05
N ALA A 91 21.71 -9.63 3.98
CA ALA A 91 20.97 -10.10 5.13
C ALA A 91 21.75 -11.07 6.00
N SER A 92 21.53 -11.00 7.32
CA SER A 92 21.71 -12.12 8.23
C SER A 92 20.41 -12.29 9.02
N ASN A 93 20.17 -13.49 9.58
CA ASN A 93 18.99 -13.81 10.41
C ASN A 93 18.80 -12.90 11.66
N GLU A 94 19.74 -11.99 11.92
CA GLU A 94 19.79 -11.07 13.06
C GLU A 94 19.79 -9.58 12.66
N GLN A 95 19.53 -9.23 11.39
CA GLN A 95 19.42 -7.82 11.01
C GLN A 95 18.12 -7.20 11.56
N SER A 96 18.26 -6.37 12.59
CA SER A 96 17.16 -5.58 13.15
C SER A 96 16.62 -4.52 12.17
N ASP A 97 17.39 -4.12 11.15
CA ASP A 97 16.99 -3.13 10.16
C ASP A 97 16.91 -3.73 8.74
N GLN A 98 15.68 -4.07 8.33
CA GLN A 98 15.37 -4.71 7.05
C GLN A 98 15.63 -3.82 5.83
N ARG A 99 15.75 -2.49 6.03
CA ARG A 99 16.02 -1.54 4.93
C ARG A 99 17.44 -1.65 4.39
N LYS A 100 18.36 -2.30 5.12
CA LYS A 100 19.77 -2.43 4.73
C LYS A 100 20.01 -3.58 3.72
N VAL A 101 19.02 -4.46 3.56
CA VAL A 101 18.96 -5.56 2.58
C VAL A 101 18.92 -5.01 1.14
N GLY A 102 19.48 -5.74 0.17
CA GLY A 102 19.45 -5.32 -1.25
C GLY A 102 18.02 -5.31 -1.82
N ALA A 103 17.75 -4.38 -2.75
CA ALA A 103 16.41 -4.25 -3.36
C ALA A 103 15.96 -5.53 -4.08
N ASP A 104 16.88 -6.20 -4.79
CA ASP A 104 16.59 -7.45 -5.49
C ASP A 104 16.25 -8.57 -4.49
N GLU A 105 16.98 -8.68 -3.38
CA GLU A 105 16.73 -9.68 -2.34
C GLU A 105 15.37 -9.47 -1.67
N ARG A 106 14.96 -8.22 -1.39
CA ARG A 106 13.63 -7.94 -0.82
C ARG A 106 12.49 -8.36 -1.75
N ILE A 107 12.65 -8.18 -3.05
CA ILE A 107 11.69 -8.69 -4.04
C ILE A 107 11.67 -10.22 -4.04
N LEU A 108 12.84 -10.88 -3.98
CA LEU A 108 12.89 -12.35 -3.87
C LEU A 108 12.19 -12.85 -2.60
N ARG A 109 12.30 -12.13 -1.47
CA ARG A 109 11.56 -12.47 -0.24
C ARG A 109 10.06 -12.39 -0.43
N TYR A 110 9.57 -11.39 -1.15
CA TYR A 110 8.15 -11.28 -1.46
C TYR A 110 7.68 -12.47 -2.29
N LEU A 111 8.41 -12.80 -3.37
CA LEU A 111 8.09 -13.95 -4.22
C LEU A 111 8.18 -15.28 -3.45
N ALA A 112 9.16 -15.42 -2.55
CA ALA A 112 9.33 -16.59 -1.69
C ALA A 112 8.14 -16.74 -0.72
N ASN A 113 7.75 -15.64 -0.07
CA ASN A 113 6.63 -15.62 0.86
C ASN A 113 5.32 -15.95 0.13
N LEU A 114 5.09 -15.35 -1.05
CA LEU A 114 3.92 -15.63 -1.86
C LEU A 114 3.88 -17.10 -2.31
N ALA A 115 5.02 -17.70 -2.68
CA ALA A 115 5.10 -19.11 -3.08
C ALA A 115 4.82 -20.10 -1.94
N VAL A 116 5.19 -19.76 -0.71
CA VAL A 116 4.98 -20.64 0.46
C VAL A 116 3.63 -20.41 1.12
N ASN A 117 3.28 -19.15 1.39
CA ASN A 117 2.13 -18.78 2.21
C ASN A 117 0.92 -18.31 1.39
N GLY A 118 1.07 -18.04 0.09
CA GLY A 118 0.01 -17.41 -0.70
C GLY A 118 -0.28 -15.97 -0.27
N HIS A 119 -1.45 -15.48 -0.67
CA HIS A 119 -1.94 -14.17 -0.20
C HIS A 119 -2.52 -14.28 1.21
N PRO A 120 -2.41 -13.22 2.03
CA PRO A 120 -3.08 -13.15 3.32
C PRO A 120 -4.59 -13.44 3.18
N PRO A 121 -5.18 -14.28 4.07
CA PRO A 121 -6.59 -14.62 4.02
C PRO A 121 -7.53 -13.40 4.09
N GLU A 122 -7.10 -12.33 4.74
CA GLU A 122 -7.83 -11.07 4.92
C GLU A 122 -8.10 -10.34 3.60
N LEU A 123 -7.32 -10.64 2.56
CA LEU A 123 -7.52 -10.09 1.22
C LEU A 123 -8.62 -10.82 0.43
N TRP A 124 -9.22 -11.88 1.00
CA TRP A 124 -10.31 -12.68 0.42
C TRP A 124 -10.02 -13.14 -1.02
N VAL A 125 -8.75 -13.44 -1.31
CA VAL A 125 -8.34 -13.90 -2.64
C VAL A 125 -8.89 -15.30 -2.87
N ASP A 126 -9.64 -15.47 -3.96
CA ASP A 126 -10.14 -16.76 -4.41
C ASP A 126 -8.97 -17.61 -4.94
N SER A 127 -8.45 -18.49 -4.08
CA SER A 127 -7.30 -19.35 -4.38
C SER A 127 -7.54 -20.29 -5.57
N THR A 128 -8.79 -20.54 -5.95
CA THR A 128 -9.13 -21.38 -7.12
C THR A 128 -8.88 -20.67 -8.45
N LYS A 129 -8.80 -19.33 -8.44
CA LYS A 129 -8.52 -18.49 -9.62
C LYS A 129 -7.05 -18.10 -9.73
N ILE A 130 -6.26 -18.36 -8.69
CA ILE A 130 -4.80 -18.18 -8.73
C ILE A 130 -4.21 -19.26 -9.65
N THR A 131 -3.36 -18.86 -10.59
CA THR A 131 -2.75 -19.78 -11.55
C THR A 131 -1.23 -19.65 -11.53
N ASN A 132 -0.51 -20.77 -11.50
CA ASN A 132 0.95 -20.78 -11.66
C ASN A 132 1.37 -20.59 -13.14
N LYS A 133 0.43 -20.26 -14.04
CA LYS A 133 0.72 -20.05 -15.46
C LYS A 133 1.17 -18.61 -15.68
N HIS A 134 2.48 -18.41 -15.63
CA HIS A 134 3.08 -17.17 -16.07
C HIS A 134 3.07 -17.11 -17.61
N SER A 135 2.06 -16.44 -18.18
CA SER A 135 1.98 -16.28 -19.63
C SER A 135 3.17 -15.43 -20.12
N PRO A 136 4.02 -15.93 -21.04
CA PRO A 136 5.12 -15.16 -21.63
C PRO A 136 4.62 -14.12 -22.65
N LYS A 137 3.31 -13.85 -22.69
CA LYS A 137 2.75 -12.85 -23.57
C LYS A 137 3.08 -11.48 -23.00
N THR A 138 4.27 -10.98 -23.36
CA THR A 138 4.50 -9.55 -23.49
C THR A 138 3.30 -8.98 -24.21
N SER A 139 2.43 -8.26 -23.48
CA SER A 139 1.28 -7.60 -24.07
C SER A 139 1.81 -6.83 -25.26
N ARG A 140 1.32 -7.14 -26.48
CA ARG A 140 1.79 -6.51 -27.73
C ARG A 140 1.84 -5.02 -27.47
N VAL A 141 3.05 -4.47 -27.44
CA VAL A 141 3.26 -3.02 -27.36
C VAL A 141 2.72 -2.50 -28.69
N LEU A 142 1.49 -1.99 -28.67
CA LEU A 142 0.89 -1.38 -29.86
C LEU A 142 1.85 -0.29 -30.34
N ALA A 143 2.11 -0.19 -31.64
CA ALA A 143 2.88 0.93 -32.13
C ALA A 143 2.08 2.21 -31.88
N LEU A 144 2.72 3.25 -31.33
CA LEU A 144 2.08 4.57 -31.29
C LEU A 144 1.74 4.98 -32.74
N PRO A 145 0.53 5.51 -33.00
CA PRO A 145 0.20 6.05 -34.32
C PRO A 145 1.26 7.06 -34.77
N LYS A 146 1.66 7.01 -36.04
CA LYS A 146 2.63 7.97 -36.60
C LYS A 146 2.10 9.40 -36.40
N GLY A 147 2.83 10.23 -35.65
CA GLY A 147 2.45 11.62 -35.32
C GLY A 147 1.93 11.84 -33.89
N ALA A 148 1.70 10.77 -33.11
CA ALA A 148 1.22 10.83 -31.72
C ALA A 148 2.22 11.47 -30.72
N ALA A 149 3.49 11.62 -31.11
CA ALA A 149 4.57 12.12 -30.26
C ALA A 149 4.74 13.65 -30.31
N LYS A 150 3.65 14.43 -30.30
CA LYS A 150 3.73 15.87 -30.04
C LYS A 150 3.38 16.14 -28.58
N THR A 151 4.38 15.99 -27.71
CA THR A 151 4.35 16.51 -26.33
C THR A 151 4.30 18.04 -26.40
N GLY A 152 3.10 18.63 -26.43
CA GLY A 152 2.96 20.09 -26.49
C GLY A 152 1.65 20.64 -27.08
N GLY A 153 0.59 19.83 -27.21
CA GLY A 153 -0.76 20.25 -27.58
C GLY A 153 -1.81 19.76 -26.58
N GLY A 154 -3.09 20.11 -26.80
CA GLY A 154 -4.22 19.63 -26.00
C GLY A 154 -4.78 20.63 -24.99
N MET A 155 -5.86 20.24 -24.31
CA MET A 155 -6.60 21.06 -23.34
C MET A 155 -5.74 21.49 -22.14
N ARG A 156 -4.89 20.59 -21.62
CA ARG A 156 -3.95 20.88 -20.52
C ARG A 156 -3.00 22.05 -20.80
N LYS A 157 -2.60 22.25 -22.06
CA LYS A 157 -1.71 23.37 -22.42
C LYS A 157 -2.40 24.72 -22.18
N ILE A 158 -3.69 24.80 -22.44
CA ILE A 158 -4.48 26.02 -22.22
C ILE A 158 -4.47 26.36 -20.73
N LEU A 159 -4.67 25.37 -19.86
CA LEU A 159 -4.59 25.57 -18.41
C LEU A 159 -3.21 26.09 -17.98
N LEU A 160 -2.13 25.48 -18.47
CA LEU A 160 -0.76 25.89 -18.11
C LEU A 160 -0.40 27.29 -18.63
N GLU A 161 -0.91 27.70 -19.79
CA GLU A 161 -0.58 28.99 -20.41
C GLU A 161 -1.51 30.13 -19.99
N ARG A 162 -2.79 29.85 -19.73
CA ARG A 162 -3.85 30.84 -19.50
C ARG A 162 -4.51 30.76 -18.13
N GLY A 163 -4.08 29.81 -17.28
CA GLY A 163 -4.63 29.59 -15.95
C GLY A 163 -6.02 28.96 -15.95
N PRO A 164 -6.57 28.66 -14.75
CA PRO A 164 -7.90 28.07 -14.57
C PRO A 164 -9.04 28.82 -15.25
N GLU A 165 -9.05 30.14 -15.22
CA GLU A 165 -10.10 30.96 -15.83
C GLU A 165 -10.03 30.92 -17.36
N GLY A 166 -8.81 30.98 -17.91
CA GLY A 166 -8.56 30.81 -19.33
C GLY A 166 -8.94 29.41 -19.83
N TYR A 167 -8.78 28.41 -18.97
CA TYR A 167 -9.22 27.05 -19.23
C TYR A 167 -10.75 26.92 -19.19
N ALA A 168 -11.42 27.46 -18.19
CA ALA A 168 -12.89 27.48 -18.08
C ALA A 168 -13.54 28.08 -19.34
N LYS A 169 -13.01 29.23 -19.77
CA LYS A 169 -13.46 29.90 -20.98
C LYS A 169 -13.27 29.03 -22.23
N ALA A 170 -12.12 28.38 -22.36
CA ALA A 170 -11.84 27.52 -23.50
C ALA A 170 -12.73 26.26 -23.54
N VAL A 171 -13.10 25.73 -22.38
CA VAL A 171 -14.07 24.64 -22.25
C VAL A 171 -15.45 25.12 -22.72
N ARG A 172 -15.90 26.29 -22.25
CA ARG A 172 -17.22 26.85 -22.63
C ARG A 172 -17.32 27.26 -24.10
N GLU A 173 -16.24 27.74 -24.68
CA GLU A 173 -16.16 28.13 -26.11
C GLU A 173 -15.96 26.92 -27.04
N HIS A 174 -15.78 25.70 -26.50
CA HIS A 174 -15.53 24.52 -27.32
C HIS A 174 -16.77 24.13 -28.12
N ASP A 175 -16.61 23.99 -29.44
CA ASP A 175 -17.66 23.50 -30.33
C ASP A 175 -17.74 21.97 -30.27
N GLY A 176 -18.63 21.46 -29.43
CA GLY A 176 -18.87 20.03 -29.22
C GLY A 176 -18.83 19.62 -27.76
N LEU A 177 -18.89 18.31 -27.53
CA LEU A 177 -18.85 17.73 -26.20
C LEU A 177 -17.44 17.23 -25.87
N LEU A 178 -16.88 17.69 -24.75
CA LEU A 178 -15.63 17.17 -24.24
C LEU A 178 -15.85 15.94 -23.36
N LEU A 179 -14.85 15.07 -23.31
CA LEU A 179 -14.88 13.85 -22.51
C LEU A 179 -13.86 13.94 -21.39
N MET A 180 -14.24 13.50 -20.19
CA MET A 180 -13.30 13.10 -19.15
C MET A 180 -13.24 11.58 -19.08
N ASP A 181 -12.03 11.01 -19.17
CA ASP A 181 -11.84 9.57 -19.04
C ASP A 181 -11.69 9.16 -17.57
N LYS A 182 -12.46 8.15 -17.17
CA LYS A 182 -12.52 7.60 -15.82
C LYS A 182 -11.82 6.26 -15.68
N THR A 183 -11.19 5.77 -16.75
CA THR A 183 -10.61 4.42 -16.82
C THR A 183 -9.54 4.21 -15.74
N TRP A 184 -8.77 5.25 -15.43
CA TRP A 184 -7.65 5.21 -14.48
C TRP A 184 -8.05 5.42 -13.02
N ARG A 185 -9.32 5.72 -12.71
CA ARG A 185 -9.81 5.90 -11.34
C ARG A 185 -11.19 5.27 -11.14
N ASP A 186 -12.28 5.96 -11.49
CA ASP A 186 -13.63 5.54 -11.11
C ASP A 186 -14.07 4.19 -11.70
N ALA A 187 -13.59 3.86 -12.91
CA ALA A 187 -13.95 2.62 -13.57
C ALA A 187 -13.46 1.40 -12.80
N HIS A 188 -12.17 1.36 -12.45
CA HIS A 188 -11.61 0.26 -11.67
C HIS A 188 -11.98 0.35 -10.18
N GLN A 189 -12.39 1.52 -9.67
CA GLN A 189 -13.05 1.63 -8.37
C GLN A 189 -14.31 0.78 -8.33
N SER A 190 -15.14 0.96 -9.35
CA SER A 190 -16.45 0.33 -9.46
C SER A 190 -16.34 -1.15 -9.81
N LEU A 191 -15.41 -1.51 -10.69
CA LEU A 191 -15.35 -2.86 -11.29
C LEU A 191 -14.29 -3.78 -10.66
N LEU A 192 -13.22 -3.20 -10.12
CA LEU A 192 -12.05 -3.94 -9.60
C LEU A 192 -11.69 -3.55 -8.17
N ALA A 193 -12.61 -2.88 -7.45
CA ALA A 193 -12.41 -2.43 -6.06
C ALA A 193 -11.09 -1.65 -5.85
N MET A 194 -10.69 -0.82 -6.82
CA MET A 194 -9.45 -0.02 -6.80
C MET A 194 -8.13 -0.81 -6.95
N HIS A 195 -8.17 -2.09 -7.35
CA HIS A 195 -6.97 -2.95 -7.44
C HIS A 195 -6.21 -2.85 -8.78
N MET A 196 -6.41 -1.79 -9.59
CA MET A 196 -5.60 -1.61 -10.80
C MET A 196 -4.19 -1.12 -10.44
N HIS A 197 -3.17 -1.88 -10.84
CA HIS A 197 -1.77 -1.60 -10.50
C HIS A 197 -1.19 -0.43 -11.31
N ILE A 198 -0.43 0.45 -10.65
CA ILE A 198 0.23 1.61 -11.26
C ILE A 198 1.09 1.23 -12.49
N ARG A 199 1.79 0.10 -12.43
CA ARG A 199 2.62 -0.41 -13.54
C ARG A 199 1.83 -0.64 -14.82
N GLU A 200 0.58 -1.12 -14.72
CA GLU A 200 -0.26 -1.34 -15.90
C GLU A 200 -0.75 -0.01 -16.49
N LEU A 201 -1.00 0.99 -15.64
CA LEU A 201 -1.31 2.37 -16.06
C LEU A 201 -0.11 3.03 -16.75
N GLU A 202 1.10 2.91 -16.18
CA GLU A 202 2.33 3.45 -16.76
C GLU A 202 2.62 2.89 -18.16
N ARG A 203 2.37 1.58 -18.35
CA ARG A 203 2.56 0.92 -19.65
C ARG A 203 1.64 1.51 -20.74
N CYS A 204 0.43 1.90 -20.39
CA CYS A 204 -0.53 2.49 -21.32
C CYS A 204 -0.47 4.03 -21.40
N ALA A 205 0.20 4.71 -20.46
CA ALA A 205 0.25 6.17 -20.30
C ALA A 205 0.48 6.96 -21.59
N LYS A 206 1.51 6.60 -22.36
CA LYS A 206 1.85 7.30 -23.62
C LYS A 206 0.77 7.13 -24.70
N TYR A 207 0.03 6.03 -24.68
CA TYR A 207 -1.08 5.76 -25.59
C TYR A 207 -2.32 6.52 -25.15
N THR A 208 -2.62 6.50 -23.85
CA THR A 208 -3.71 7.28 -23.25
C THR A 208 -3.53 8.76 -23.54
N ASN A 209 -2.33 9.32 -23.32
CA ASN A 209 -2.03 10.71 -23.63
C ASN A 209 -2.20 11.04 -25.13
N ALA A 210 -1.84 10.12 -26.02
CA ALA A 210 -2.04 10.32 -27.46
C ALA A 210 -3.52 10.25 -27.87
N ALA A 211 -4.29 9.33 -27.28
CA ALA A 211 -5.70 9.14 -27.58
C ALA A 211 -6.58 10.26 -27.00
N LEU A 212 -6.25 10.73 -25.80
CA LEU A 212 -7.00 11.71 -25.03
C LEU A 212 -6.39 13.12 -25.10
N LEU A 213 -5.57 13.42 -26.11
CA LEU A 213 -4.86 14.70 -26.23
C LEU A 213 -5.81 15.91 -26.15
N ASN A 214 -7.00 15.80 -26.72
CA ASN A 214 -8.03 16.85 -26.74
C ASN A 214 -9.20 16.59 -25.77
N ALA A 215 -9.09 15.58 -24.90
CA ALA A 215 -10.07 15.34 -23.85
C ALA A 215 -10.05 16.50 -22.82
N PHE A 216 -11.13 16.67 -22.07
CA PHE A 216 -11.18 17.61 -20.95
C PHE A 216 -10.10 17.23 -19.92
N SER A 217 -10.09 15.98 -19.48
CA SER A 217 -9.06 15.46 -18.59
C SER A 217 -9.09 13.93 -18.51
N LEU A 218 -8.13 13.38 -17.78
CA LEU A 218 -8.08 11.99 -17.36
C LEU A 218 -8.13 11.98 -15.83
N GLU A 219 -9.12 11.32 -15.26
CA GLU A 219 -9.19 11.16 -13.82
C GLU A 219 -8.28 10.00 -13.38
N ILE A 220 -7.28 10.32 -12.56
CA ILE A 220 -6.24 9.37 -12.14
C ILE A 220 -6.14 9.17 -10.62
N CYS A 221 -6.78 9.99 -9.81
CA CYS A 221 -6.66 9.97 -8.35
C CYS A 221 -7.94 10.43 -7.64
N SER A 222 -8.14 10.03 -6.38
CA SER A 222 -9.23 10.47 -5.50
C SER A 222 -8.74 11.22 -4.24
N SER A 223 -9.70 11.94 -3.64
CA SER A 223 -9.76 12.83 -2.45
C SER A 223 -8.57 12.99 -1.49
N LEU A 224 -8.42 14.24 -1.02
CA LEU A 224 -7.64 14.83 0.09
C LEU A 224 -6.15 14.53 0.16
N ALA A 225 -5.73 13.27 -0.01
CA ALA A 225 -4.34 12.86 0.01
C ALA A 225 -3.52 13.70 -0.97
N HIS A 226 -4.01 13.97 -2.19
CA HIS A 226 -3.32 14.79 -3.18
C HIS A 226 -3.67 16.29 -3.14
N MET A 227 -4.76 16.70 -2.48
CA MET A 227 -5.11 18.13 -2.32
C MET A 227 -4.08 18.82 -1.42
N LEU A 228 -3.54 18.11 -0.42
CA LEU A 228 -2.41 18.57 0.40
C LEU A 228 -1.06 18.50 -0.35
N TRP A 229 -0.98 17.70 -1.41
CA TRP A 229 0.16 17.73 -2.34
C TRP A 229 0.00 18.85 -3.37
N GLY A 230 -1.06 19.67 -3.27
CA GLY A 230 -1.26 20.91 -4.00
C GLY A 230 -1.02 22.16 -3.14
N ILE A 231 -0.60 22.03 -1.88
CA ILE A 231 -0.03 23.17 -1.15
C ILE A 231 1.17 23.69 -1.96
N PRO A 232 1.37 25.01 -2.13
CA PRO A 232 2.30 25.64 -3.08
C PRO A 232 3.76 25.15 -3.07
N THR A 233 4.16 24.28 -2.13
CA THR A 233 5.47 23.62 -2.07
C THR A 233 5.56 22.30 -2.86
N ILE A 234 4.45 21.67 -3.28
CA ILE A 234 4.47 20.34 -3.91
C ILE A 234 3.87 20.38 -5.32
N PRO A 235 4.67 20.17 -6.39
CA PRO A 235 4.14 19.97 -7.73
C PRO A 235 3.61 18.52 -7.84
N SER A 236 2.33 18.31 -7.53
CA SER A 236 1.69 16.97 -7.62
C SER A 236 1.20 16.61 -9.02
N GLY A 237 1.22 17.55 -9.97
CA GLY A 237 0.75 17.32 -11.34
C GLY A 237 -0.76 17.13 -11.47
N VAL A 238 -1.53 17.39 -10.40
CA VAL A 238 -3.00 17.43 -10.43
C VAL A 238 -3.43 18.82 -10.89
N ASP A 239 -4.22 18.86 -11.95
CA ASP A 239 -4.63 20.09 -12.63
C ASP A 239 -6.07 20.52 -12.28
N ILE A 240 -6.97 19.54 -12.09
CA ILE A 240 -8.41 19.74 -11.90
C ILE A 240 -8.85 19.10 -10.57
N PHE A 241 -9.56 19.86 -9.75
CA PHE A 241 -10.06 19.46 -8.43
C PHE A 241 -11.59 19.47 -8.42
N CYS A 242 -12.20 18.28 -8.49
CA CYS A 242 -13.63 18.09 -8.28
C CYS A 242 -13.93 18.04 -6.78
N VAL A 243 -14.44 19.14 -6.23
CA VAL A 243 -14.73 19.31 -4.79
C VAL A 243 -16.22 19.07 -4.56
N PHE A 244 -16.55 18.10 -3.72
CA PHE A 244 -17.93 17.76 -3.36
C PHE A 244 -18.04 17.49 -1.85
N ASP A 245 -19.25 17.69 -1.32
CA ASP A 245 -19.60 17.44 0.06
C ASP A 245 -20.69 16.37 0.09
N LEU A 246 -20.59 15.49 1.07
CA LEU A 246 -21.46 14.30 1.17
C LEU A 246 -22.94 14.66 1.37
N LEU A 247 -23.24 15.87 1.84
CA LEU A 247 -24.58 16.36 2.13
C LEU A 247 -24.95 17.57 1.25
N ASN A 248 -24.14 17.88 0.23
CA ASN A 248 -24.24 19.13 -0.54
C ASN A 248 -24.27 20.36 0.37
N TYR A 249 -23.48 20.37 1.45
CA TYR A 249 -23.37 21.51 2.35
C TYR A 249 -22.24 22.45 1.90
N PRO A 250 -22.55 23.65 1.37
CA PRO A 250 -21.55 24.50 0.73
C PRO A 250 -20.45 24.97 1.67
N GLU A 251 -20.75 25.21 2.95
CA GLU A 251 -19.74 25.68 3.91
C GLU A 251 -18.59 24.68 4.08
N ASN A 252 -18.85 23.38 3.95
CA ASN A 252 -17.81 22.34 3.99
C ASN A 252 -16.92 22.36 2.74
N LEU A 253 -17.43 22.86 1.60
CA LEU A 253 -16.71 22.93 0.34
C LEU A 253 -15.69 24.06 0.32
N LYS A 254 -15.97 25.13 1.06
CA LYS A 254 -15.18 26.38 1.03
C LYS A 254 -13.69 26.15 1.24
N LEU A 255 -13.32 25.35 2.24
CA LEU A 255 -11.92 25.04 2.51
C LEU A 255 -11.24 24.34 1.32
N GLY A 256 -11.92 23.37 0.70
CA GLY A 256 -11.40 22.64 -0.46
C GLY A 256 -11.29 23.53 -1.71
N VAL A 257 -12.29 24.37 -1.94
CA VAL A 257 -12.32 25.35 -3.04
C VAL A 257 -11.20 26.37 -2.88
N ASP A 258 -11.06 26.98 -1.70
CA ASP A 258 -10.03 27.99 -1.40
C ASP A 258 -8.62 27.39 -1.49
N ALA A 259 -8.42 26.17 -0.98
CA ALA A 259 -7.13 25.49 -1.04
C ALA A 259 -6.74 25.13 -2.48
N ALA A 260 -7.65 24.54 -3.25
CA ALA A 260 -7.39 24.18 -4.65
C ALA A 260 -7.20 25.42 -5.54
N GLY A 261 -7.97 26.48 -5.31
CA GLY A 261 -7.79 27.76 -6.01
C GLY A 261 -6.46 28.42 -5.66
N SER A 262 -6.07 28.45 -4.38
CA SER A 262 -4.78 28.99 -3.92
C SER A 262 -3.58 28.21 -4.47
N ALA A 263 -3.78 26.93 -4.79
CA ALA A 263 -2.79 26.09 -5.46
C ALA A 263 -2.64 26.38 -6.96
N GLY A 264 -3.50 27.24 -7.54
CA GLY A 264 -3.58 27.47 -8.98
C GLY A 264 -4.30 26.36 -9.76
N GLY A 265 -5.04 25.50 -9.05
CA GLY A 265 -5.82 24.42 -9.65
C GLY A 265 -7.14 24.88 -10.25
N PHE A 266 -7.61 24.16 -11.26
CA PHE A 266 -8.98 24.34 -11.77
C PHE A 266 -9.97 23.68 -10.82
N VAL A 267 -10.78 24.49 -10.15
CA VAL A 267 -11.75 24.05 -9.16
C VAL A 267 -13.13 23.82 -9.78
N GLU A 268 -13.64 22.60 -9.63
CA GLU A 268 -14.98 22.19 -10.04
C GLU A 268 -15.85 21.96 -8.80
N GLY A 269 -16.96 22.70 -8.70
CA GLY A 269 -17.93 22.54 -7.61
C GLY A 269 -18.96 21.48 -7.95
N ALA A 270 -18.90 20.33 -7.29
CA ALA A 270 -19.77 19.20 -7.58
C ALA A 270 -21.01 19.16 -6.67
N MET A 271 -22.18 19.08 -7.30
CA MET A 271 -23.48 18.85 -6.71
C MET A 271 -23.81 17.36 -6.77
N LEU A 272 -23.93 16.69 -5.62
CA LEU A 272 -24.36 15.30 -5.57
C LEU A 272 -25.83 15.19 -5.95
N TYR A 273 -26.11 14.44 -7.01
CA TYR A 273 -27.47 14.21 -7.47
C TYR A 273 -28.11 13.06 -6.69
N THR A 274 -29.34 13.29 -6.21
CA THR A 274 -30.16 12.32 -5.52
C THR A 274 -31.65 12.53 -5.80
N GLY A 275 -32.43 11.47 -5.60
CA GLY A 275 -33.86 11.48 -5.85
C GLY A 275 -34.21 11.48 -7.34
N ASN A 276 -35.39 11.99 -7.65
CA ASN A 276 -35.87 12.15 -9.02
C ASN A 276 -36.89 13.29 -9.03
N PHE A 277 -36.46 14.51 -9.31
CA PHE A 277 -37.38 15.66 -9.34
C PHE A 277 -38.30 15.68 -10.56
N ALA A 278 -38.05 14.83 -11.57
CA ALA A 278 -39.00 14.62 -12.65
C ALA A 278 -40.25 13.85 -12.17
N ASP A 279 -40.20 13.26 -10.98
CA ASP A 279 -41.36 12.70 -10.27
C ASP A 279 -41.96 13.75 -9.32
N PRO A 280 -43.16 14.30 -9.61
CA PRO A 280 -43.79 15.34 -8.81
C PRO A 280 -44.10 14.93 -7.36
N SER A 281 -44.11 13.63 -7.06
CA SER A 281 -44.35 13.13 -5.70
C SER A 281 -43.14 13.28 -4.76
N LYS A 282 -41.96 13.57 -5.31
CA LYS A 282 -40.70 13.73 -4.58
C LYS A 282 -40.30 15.20 -4.50
N SER A 283 -40.64 15.86 -3.40
CA SER A 283 -40.52 17.33 -3.26
C SER A 283 -39.20 17.83 -2.65
N LYS A 284 -38.43 16.98 -1.95
CA LYS A 284 -37.29 17.44 -1.13
C LYS A 284 -36.09 17.94 -1.94
N HIS A 285 -35.72 17.21 -2.99
CA HIS A 285 -34.58 17.54 -3.87
C HIS A 285 -35.11 17.88 -5.26
N ASN A 286 -35.85 18.99 -5.35
CA ASN A 286 -36.45 19.48 -6.59
C ASN A 286 -35.43 20.25 -7.45
N LEU A 287 -35.85 20.73 -8.63
CA LEU A 287 -34.97 21.51 -9.51
C LEU A 287 -34.44 22.79 -8.82
N GLU A 288 -35.30 23.52 -8.12
CA GLU A 288 -34.94 24.75 -7.41
C GLU A 288 -33.83 24.53 -6.36
N TYR A 289 -33.84 23.40 -5.66
CA TYR A 289 -32.78 23.01 -4.73
C TYR A 289 -31.41 22.97 -5.43
N TYR A 290 -31.31 22.35 -6.61
CA TYR A 290 -30.04 22.28 -7.34
C TYR A 290 -29.63 23.63 -7.92
N LEU A 291 -30.57 24.44 -8.41
CA LEU A 291 -30.28 25.79 -8.92
C LEU A 291 -29.78 26.74 -7.82
N LYS A 292 -30.32 26.62 -6.61
CA LYS A 292 -29.82 27.38 -5.45
C LYS A 292 -28.41 26.94 -5.05
N LEU A 293 -28.16 25.63 -5.05
CA LEU A 293 -26.84 25.09 -4.75
C LEU A 293 -25.80 25.56 -5.80
N ALA A 294 -26.16 25.55 -7.08
CA ALA A 294 -25.32 26.07 -8.16
C ALA A 294 -24.97 27.55 -7.94
N ASP A 295 -25.95 28.39 -7.59
CA ASP A 295 -25.75 29.80 -7.24
C ASP A 295 -24.73 29.97 -6.10
N GLU A 296 -24.81 29.14 -5.07
CA GLU A 296 -23.90 29.17 -3.92
C GLU A 296 -22.48 28.76 -4.33
N LEU A 297 -22.32 27.72 -5.16
CA LEU A 297 -21.04 27.28 -5.69
C LEU A 297 -20.40 28.33 -6.61
N VAL A 298 -21.16 28.94 -7.52
CA VAL A 298 -20.66 30.00 -8.40
C VAL A 298 -20.21 31.21 -7.59
N LYS A 299 -20.93 31.59 -6.53
CA LYS A 299 -20.52 32.66 -5.60
C LYS A 299 -19.23 32.33 -4.83
N MET A 300 -18.90 31.05 -4.66
CA MET A 300 -17.62 30.61 -4.08
C MET A 300 -16.44 30.72 -5.04
N GLY A 301 -16.68 31.03 -6.32
CA GLY A 301 -15.61 31.20 -7.31
C GLY A 301 -15.13 29.88 -7.92
N VAL A 302 -16.00 28.86 -8.03
CA VAL A 302 -15.68 27.65 -8.81
C VAL A 302 -15.59 27.99 -10.30
N HIS A 303 -14.74 27.26 -11.03
CA HIS A 303 -14.49 27.47 -12.46
C HIS A 303 -15.45 26.66 -13.34
N SER A 304 -16.01 25.57 -12.81
CA SER A 304 -17.08 24.77 -13.43
C SER A 304 -18.04 24.23 -12.36
N LEU A 305 -19.25 23.89 -12.81
CA LEU A 305 -20.22 23.16 -12.02
C LEU A 305 -20.25 21.70 -12.47
N ALA A 306 -20.22 20.77 -11.51
CA ALA A 306 -20.40 19.36 -11.79
C ALA A 306 -21.71 18.82 -11.22
N ILE A 307 -22.38 17.97 -11.99
CA ILE A 307 -23.48 17.13 -11.52
C ILE A 307 -22.89 15.74 -11.26
N LYS A 308 -22.83 15.32 -9.99
CA LYS A 308 -22.27 14.04 -9.59
C LYS A 308 -23.38 13.06 -9.19
N ASP A 309 -23.82 12.25 -10.15
CA ASP A 309 -24.78 11.18 -9.94
C ASP A 309 -24.08 9.84 -9.64
N MET A 310 -23.66 9.69 -8.39
CA MET A 310 -22.92 8.52 -7.89
C MET A 310 -23.70 7.20 -7.97
N ALA A 311 -25.03 7.25 -8.09
CA ALA A 311 -25.89 6.07 -8.07
C ALA A 311 -26.53 5.74 -9.43
N GLY A 312 -26.33 6.58 -10.45
CA GLY A 312 -26.96 6.40 -11.76
C GLY A 312 -28.45 6.77 -11.78
N LEU A 313 -28.92 7.60 -10.86
CA LEU A 313 -30.34 7.98 -10.71
C LEU A 313 -30.79 9.03 -11.73
N LEU A 314 -29.85 9.74 -12.37
CA LEU A 314 -30.14 10.83 -13.29
C LEU A 314 -30.71 10.24 -14.59
N THR A 315 -32.03 10.37 -14.77
CA THR A 315 -32.71 9.94 -15.99
C THR A 315 -32.43 10.91 -17.15
N PRO A 316 -32.60 10.49 -18.42
CA PRO A 316 -32.41 11.40 -19.56
C PRO A 316 -33.30 12.65 -19.50
N ALA A 317 -34.54 12.50 -19.03
CA ALA A 317 -35.45 13.64 -18.87
C ALA A 317 -34.96 14.60 -17.79
N ALA A 318 -34.54 14.08 -16.63
CA ALA A 318 -33.99 14.89 -15.54
C ALA A 318 -32.67 15.56 -15.94
N ALA A 319 -31.80 14.88 -16.67
CA ALA A 319 -30.56 15.42 -17.21
C ALA A 319 -30.83 16.64 -18.10
N LYS A 320 -31.76 16.50 -19.06
CA LYS A 320 -32.13 17.59 -19.97
C LYS A 320 -32.68 18.81 -19.23
N MET A 321 -33.53 18.58 -18.23
CA MET A 321 -34.10 19.65 -17.41
C MET A 321 -33.04 20.36 -16.55
N LEU A 322 -32.22 19.61 -15.83
CA LEU A 322 -31.24 20.18 -14.91
C LEU A 322 -30.13 20.92 -15.67
N VAL A 323 -29.54 20.29 -16.68
CA VAL A 323 -28.46 20.91 -17.46
C VAL A 323 -28.97 22.15 -18.19
N GLY A 324 -30.14 22.07 -18.83
CA GLY A 324 -30.73 23.23 -19.50
C GLY A 324 -30.96 24.40 -18.55
N ALA A 325 -31.53 24.15 -17.37
CA ALA A 325 -31.76 25.18 -16.36
C ALA A 325 -30.46 25.79 -15.80
N LEU A 326 -29.41 24.98 -15.61
CA LEU A 326 -28.10 25.47 -15.18
C LEU A 326 -27.43 26.33 -16.26
N CYS A 327 -27.51 25.92 -17.52
CA CYS A 327 -27.02 26.70 -18.66
C CYS A 327 -27.76 28.05 -18.79
N GLU A 328 -29.06 28.09 -18.51
CA GLU A 328 -29.84 29.33 -18.50
C GLU A 328 -29.45 30.25 -17.34
N GLN A 329 -29.25 29.69 -16.14
CA GLN A 329 -28.91 30.45 -14.93
C GLN A 329 -27.46 30.96 -14.93
N HIS A 330 -26.53 30.15 -15.44
CA HIS A 330 -25.09 30.42 -15.44
C HIS A 330 -24.49 30.21 -16.84
N PRO A 331 -24.79 31.09 -17.81
CA PRO A 331 -24.42 30.88 -19.21
C PRO A 331 -22.91 30.84 -19.47
N ASP A 332 -22.11 31.45 -18.61
CA ASP A 332 -20.65 31.55 -18.74
C ASP A 332 -19.90 30.44 -17.99
N VAL A 333 -20.59 29.60 -17.21
CA VAL A 333 -19.96 28.58 -16.37
C VAL A 333 -20.08 27.20 -17.05
N PRO A 334 -18.96 26.51 -17.31
CA PRO A 334 -18.99 25.14 -17.82
C PRO A 334 -19.75 24.18 -16.91
N ILE A 335 -20.54 23.29 -17.53
CA ILE A 335 -21.30 22.23 -16.88
C ILE A 335 -20.70 20.87 -17.23
N HIS A 336 -20.34 20.13 -16.19
CA HIS A 336 -19.78 18.79 -16.27
C HIS A 336 -20.74 17.76 -15.67
N VAL A 337 -21.02 16.67 -16.37
CA VAL A 337 -21.93 15.63 -15.89
C VAL A 337 -21.19 14.30 -15.66
N HIS A 338 -21.41 13.74 -14.47
CA HIS A 338 -20.94 12.44 -14.02
C HIS A 338 -22.12 11.55 -13.66
N THR A 339 -22.16 10.31 -14.15
CA THR A 339 -23.15 9.29 -13.77
C THR A 339 -22.53 7.89 -13.81
N HIS A 340 -23.18 6.95 -13.13
CA HIS A 340 -22.89 5.53 -13.27
C HIS A 340 -23.92 4.85 -14.17
N ASP A 341 -23.49 3.94 -15.02
CA ASP A 341 -24.40 3.19 -15.90
C ASP A 341 -25.13 2.03 -15.20
N SER A 342 -25.12 1.96 -13.86
CA SER A 342 -25.70 0.83 -13.10
C SER A 342 -27.12 0.44 -13.53
N PRO A 343 -28.04 1.38 -13.84
CA PRO A 343 -29.37 1.04 -14.35
C PRO A 343 -29.42 0.71 -15.85
N GLY A 344 -28.36 0.97 -16.62
CA GLY A 344 -28.27 0.82 -18.07
C GLY A 344 -28.81 2.01 -18.86
N THR A 345 -28.99 3.17 -18.21
CA THR A 345 -29.46 4.42 -18.83
C THR A 345 -28.40 5.51 -18.88
N GLY A 346 -27.19 5.28 -18.36
CA GLY A 346 -26.15 6.29 -18.21
C GLY A 346 -25.75 6.93 -19.53
N VAL A 347 -25.56 6.12 -20.59
CA VAL A 347 -25.25 6.63 -21.94
C VAL A 347 -26.36 7.56 -22.45
N ALA A 348 -27.62 7.16 -22.29
CA ALA A 348 -28.76 7.96 -22.71
C ALA A 348 -28.88 9.27 -21.91
N SER A 349 -28.57 9.23 -20.61
CA SER A 349 -28.55 10.41 -19.75
C SER A 349 -27.44 11.39 -20.12
N MET A 350 -26.26 10.88 -20.47
CA MET A 350 -25.14 11.70 -20.94
C MET A 350 -25.42 12.35 -22.30
N LEU A 351 -26.03 11.63 -23.23
CA LEU A 351 -26.47 12.22 -24.51
C LEU A 351 -27.52 13.31 -24.29
N ALA A 352 -28.49 13.08 -23.40
CA ALA A 352 -29.50 14.08 -23.06
C ALA A 352 -28.91 15.32 -22.37
N ALA A 353 -27.89 15.15 -21.53
CA ALA A 353 -27.13 16.26 -20.95
C ALA A 353 -26.37 17.05 -22.03
N ALA A 354 -25.70 16.36 -22.96
CA ALA A 354 -25.00 17.00 -24.06
C ALA A 354 -25.95 17.79 -24.98
N GLU A 355 -27.10 17.22 -25.34
CA GLU A 355 -28.14 17.91 -26.10
C GLU A 355 -28.69 19.15 -25.37
N ALA A 356 -28.64 19.16 -24.04
CA ALA A 356 -29.08 20.27 -23.20
C ALA A 356 -27.99 21.34 -22.97
N GLY A 357 -26.79 21.13 -23.51
CA GLY A 357 -25.69 22.09 -23.46
C GLY A 357 -24.63 21.83 -22.38
N ALA A 358 -24.52 20.58 -21.88
CA ALA A 358 -23.36 20.20 -21.06
C ALA A 358 -22.07 20.29 -21.88
N ASP A 359 -21.01 20.82 -21.28
CA ASP A 359 -19.70 21.00 -21.93
C ASP A 359 -18.83 19.75 -21.80
N VAL A 360 -18.99 18.99 -20.71
CA VAL A 360 -18.18 17.81 -20.40
C VAL A 360 -19.05 16.65 -19.89
N VAL A 361 -18.75 15.43 -20.33
CA VAL A 361 -19.29 14.20 -19.73
C VAL A 361 -18.20 13.20 -19.38
N ASP A 362 -18.48 12.42 -18.34
CA ASP A 362 -17.64 11.30 -17.93
C ASP A 362 -17.85 10.04 -18.76
N THR A 363 -16.74 9.44 -19.20
CA THR A 363 -16.72 8.20 -19.96
C THR A 363 -15.61 7.27 -19.48
N THR A 364 -15.70 6.00 -19.86
CA THR A 364 -14.65 5.01 -19.63
C THR A 364 -14.46 4.20 -20.91
N ILE A 365 -13.25 3.69 -21.13
CA ILE A 365 -13.00 2.72 -22.20
C ILE A 365 -13.78 1.45 -21.89
N ASP A 366 -14.48 0.91 -22.89
CA ASP A 366 -15.15 -0.38 -22.79
C ASP A 366 -14.11 -1.47 -22.48
N LEU A 367 -14.33 -2.20 -21.38
CA LEU A 367 -13.48 -3.32 -20.95
C LEU A 367 -13.77 -4.62 -21.74
N GLY A 368 -14.55 -4.55 -22.81
CA GLY A 368 -15.04 -5.72 -23.55
C GLY A 368 -16.01 -6.55 -22.72
N LEU A 369 -16.67 -5.92 -21.74
CA LEU A 369 -17.62 -6.55 -20.81
C LEU A 369 -19.07 -6.14 -21.11
N THR A 370 -19.30 -5.28 -22.11
CA THR A 370 -20.65 -4.86 -22.54
C THR A 370 -21.55 -6.07 -22.83
N ASP A 371 -21.02 -7.11 -23.47
CA ASP A 371 -21.78 -8.33 -23.77
C ASP A 371 -22.19 -9.13 -22.53
N LYS A 372 -21.52 -8.91 -21.39
CA LYS A 372 -21.80 -9.54 -20.09
C LYS A 372 -22.56 -8.63 -19.12
N TRP A 373 -22.93 -7.42 -19.56
CA TRP A 373 -23.62 -6.44 -18.73
C TRP A 373 -24.90 -6.93 -18.05
N PRO A 374 -25.75 -7.77 -18.70
CA PRO A 374 -26.92 -8.34 -18.03
C PRO A 374 -26.56 -9.21 -16.82
N GLU A 375 -25.47 -9.98 -16.93
CA GLU A 375 -24.98 -10.85 -15.85
C GLU A 375 -24.35 -10.03 -14.72
N ILE A 376 -23.62 -8.96 -15.04
CA ILE A 376 -23.03 -8.05 -14.05
C ILE A 376 -24.14 -7.35 -13.22
N LYS A 377 -25.20 -6.84 -13.84
CA LYS A 377 -26.33 -6.23 -13.12
C LYS A 377 -27.03 -7.22 -12.19
N GLN A 378 -27.21 -8.46 -12.65
CA GLN A 378 -27.77 -9.52 -11.85
C GLN A 378 -26.88 -9.83 -10.64
N ARG A 379 -25.57 -10.03 -10.85
CA ARG A 379 -24.60 -10.33 -9.78
C ARG A 379 -24.43 -9.19 -8.78
N TYR A 380 -24.53 -7.94 -9.23
CA TYR A 380 -24.47 -6.77 -8.36
C TYR A 380 -25.71 -6.68 -7.45
N GLY A 381 -26.90 -6.97 -7.98
CA GLY A 381 -28.13 -7.09 -7.19
C GLY A 381 -28.07 -8.25 -6.18
N GLU A 382 -27.60 -9.42 -6.61
CA GLU A 382 -27.39 -10.58 -5.74
C GLU A 382 -26.37 -10.27 -4.62
N ALA A 383 -25.25 -9.63 -4.94
CA ALA A 383 -24.25 -9.20 -3.96
C ALA A 383 -24.83 -8.20 -2.95
N ASN A 384 -25.64 -7.24 -3.38
CA ASN A 384 -26.32 -6.31 -2.48
C ASN A 384 -27.27 -7.04 -1.51
N MET A 385 -28.00 -8.05 -1.98
CA MET A 385 -28.89 -8.85 -1.13
C MET A 385 -28.12 -9.77 -0.17
N VAL A 386 -27.03 -10.37 -0.63
CA VAL A 386 -26.10 -11.15 0.22
C VAL A 386 -25.53 -10.28 1.34
N LEU A 387 -25.30 -9.01 1.06
CA LEU A 387 -24.79 -8.02 2.01
C LEU A 387 -25.88 -7.30 2.82
N GLY A 388 -27.14 -7.72 2.73
CA GLY A 388 -28.23 -7.20 3.57
C GLY A 388 -28.91 -5.92 3.06
N ASP A 389 -28.88 -5.69 1.75
CA ASP A 389 -29.52 -4.57 1.06
C ASP A 389 -29.08 -3.19 1.58
N ILE A 390 -27.79 -2.89 1.43
CA ILE A 390 -27.17 -1.69 2.00
C ILE A 390 -27.19 -0.47 1.04
N PRO A 391 -27.26 0.77 1.58
CA PRO A 391 -26.96 1.99 0.83
C PRO A 391 -25.50 2.03 0.35
N LYS A 392 -25.24 2.55 -0.85
CA LYS A 392 -23.94 2.45 -1.53
C LYS A 392 -23.35 3.84 -1.83
N VAL A 393 -22.62 4.43 -0.88
CA VAL A 393 -21.77 5.63 -1.11
C VAL A 393 -20.70 5.77 -0.02
N THR A 394 -19.44 5.97 -0.40
CA THR A 394 -18.32 6.12 0.56
C THR A 394 -18.10 7.59 0.94
N PRO A 395 -17.92 7.98 2.22
CA PRO A 395 -17.98 7.19 3.46
C PRO A 395 -19.34 7.26 4.21
N SER A 396 -20.38 7.91 3.71
CA SER A 396 -21.61 8.10 4.50
C SER A 396 -22.45 6.81 4.66
N SER A 397 -22.36 5.82 3.77
CA SER A 397 -22.98 4.51 4.03
C SER A 397 -22.31 3.76 5.19
N LYS A 398 -21.00 3.98 5.39
CA LYS A 398 -20.26 3.49 6.55
C LYS A 398 -20.61 4.26 7.81
N VAL A 399 -20.74 5.59 7.78
CA VAL A 399 -21.15 6.39 8.96
C VAL A 399 -22.56 6.02 9.43
N VAL A 400 -23.51 5.84 8.50
CA VAL A 400 -24.87 5.39 8.84
C VAL A 400 -24.86 3.96 9.38
N GLY A 401 -24.06 3.07 8.78
CA GLY A 401 -23.88 1.70 9.26
C GLY A 401 -23.20 1.60 10.63
N ASP A 402 -22.19 2.43 10.89
CA ASP A 402 -21.44 2.48 12.15
C ASP A 402 -22.28 3.15 13.25
N LEU A 403 -23.03 4.21 12.95
CA LEU A 403 -23.97 4.83 13.89
C LEU A 403 -25.12 3.88 14.24
N ALA A 404 -25.65 3.15 13.26
CA ALA A 404 -26.66 2.12 13.51
C ALA A 404 -26.11 1.00 14.40
N GLN A 405 -24.89 0.51 14.14
CA GLN A 405 -24.23 -0.48 15.00
C GLN A 405 -23.94 0.05 16.41
N PHE A 406 -23.50 1.32 16.52
CA PHE A 406 -23.26 1.99 17.78
C PHE A 406 -24.55 2.12 18.60
N MET A 407 -25.63 2.62 17.99
CA MET A 407 -26.94 2.75 18.64
C MET A 407 -27.48 1.41 19.14
N VAL A 408 -27.33 0.34 18.36
CA VAL A 408 -27.72 -1.02 18.76
C VAL A 408 -26.84 -1.55 19.89
N SER A 409 -25.52 -1.35 19.81
CA SER A 409 -24.58 -1.84 20.85
C SER A 409 -24.75 -1.14 22.20
N GLN A 410 -25.28 0.09 22.19
CA GLN A 410 -25.43 0.95 23.36
C GLN A 410 -26.90 1.10 23.81
N ASP A 411 -27.84 0.40 23.17
CA ASP A 411 -29.29 0.50 23.41
C ASP A 411 -29.79 1.95 23.38
N LEU A 412 -29.34 2.73 22.39
CA LEU A 412 -29.63 4.16 22.24
C LEU A 412 -30.78 4.40 21.25
N ASP A 413 -31.73 5.23 21.64
CA ASP A 413 -32.77 5.74 20.76
C ASP A 413 -32.35 7.06 20.05
N PRO A 414 -33.06 7.48 18.97
CA PRO A 414 -32.71 8.70 18.24
C PRO A 414 -32.72 9.99 19.07
N ALA A 415 -33.52 10.07 20.15
CA ALA A 415 -33.57 11.25 21.01
C ALA A 415 -32.34 11.32 21.93
N GLN A 416 -31.87 10.18 22.44
CA GLN A 416 -30.67 10.04 23.28
C GLN A 416 -29.37 10.32 22.52
N VAL A 417 -29.33 10.05 21.20
CA VAL A 417 -28.20 10.39 20.34
C VAL A 417 -28.07 11.91 20.17
N LEU A 418 -29.20 12.61 19.98
CA LEU A 418 -29.24 14.07 19.83
C LEU A 418 -28.84 14.80 21.12
N ASP A 419 -29.26 14.28 22.28
CA ASP A 419 -28.97 14.86 23.60
C ASP A 419 -27.47 14.78 23.99
N ARG A 420 -26.71 13.86 23.38
CA ARG A 420 -25.29 13.60 23.68
C ARG A 420 -24.32 14.12 22.62
N ALA A 421 -24.83 14.64 21.50
CA ALA A 421 -24.03 15.06 20.35
C ALA A 421 -23.00 16.15 20.68
N GLU A 422 -23.28 17.04 21.64
CA GLU A 422 -22.40 18.16 22.04
C GLU A 422 -21.12 17.73 22.78
N SER A 423 -21.07 16.49 23.29
CA SER A 423 -19.94 15.96 24.08
C SER A 423 -18.88 15.20 23.26
N LEU A 424 -19.04 15.17 21.94
CA LEU A 424 -18.10 14.52 21.02
C LEU A 424 -16.94 15.49 20.71
N ALA A 425 -15.76 15.18 21.23
CA ALA A 425 -14.55 15.99 21.05
C ALA A 425 -14.15 16.06 19.58
N PHE A 426 -13.93 17.27 19.08
CA PHE A 426 -13.26 17.49 17.81
C PHE A 426 -11.78 17.12 17.93
N PRO A 427 -11.16 16.51 16.90
CA PRO A 427 -9.73 16.28 16.92
C PRO A 427 -8.98 17.61 17.01
N GLU A 428 -7.98 17.66 17.88
CA GLU A 428 -7.04 18.77 17.97
C GLU A 428 -6.28 18.92 16.63
N ASN A 429 -5.75 20.12 16.38
CA ASN A 429 -4.94 20.39 15.20
C ASN A 429 -3.76 19.40 15.11
N TYR A 430 -3.52 18.87 13.91
CA TYR A 430 -2.39 17.98 13.67
C TYR A 430 -1.06 18.75 13.74
N ASP A 431 -0.15 18.31 14.61
CA ASP A 431 1.17 18.91 14.77
C ASP A 431 2.16 18.27 13.76
N PHE A 432 2.34 18.96 12.63
CA PHE A 432 3.22 18.51 11.54
C PHE A 432 4.70 18.44 11.95
N ASP A 433 5.18 19.37 12.78
CA ASP A 433 6.59 19.40 13.22
C ASP A 433 6.89 18.21 14.13
N LYS A 434 5.96 17.90 15.04
CA LYS A 434 6.06 16.72 15.91
C LYS A 434 5.99 15.43 15.11
N ALA A 435 5.09 15.36 14.12
CA ALA A 435 4.96 14.20 13.24
C ALA A 435 6.22 13.99 12.39
N GLU A 436 6.77 15.05 11.81
CA GLU A 436 8.01 15.00 11.04
C GLU A 436 9.16 14.45 11.88
N LYS A 437 9.35 14.99 13.08
CA LYS A 437 10.40 14.53 13.99
C LYS A 437 10.22 13.06 14.35
N LEU A 438 9.01 12.66 14.75
CA LEU A 438 8.68 11.27 15.08
C LEU A 438 9.01 10.32 13.92
N LEU A 439 8.58 10.66 12.71
CA LEU A 439 8.78 9.83 11.53
C LEU A 439 10.25 9.76 11.12
N LYS A 440 10.99 10.87 11.18
CA LYS A 440 12.43 10.91 10.89
C LYS A 440 13.24 10.14 11.92
N ASP A 441 12.86 10.19 13.20
CA ASP A 441 13.51 9.43 14.27
C ASP A 441 13.23 7.92 14.11
N LYS A 442 11.99 7.53 13.79
CA LYS A 442 11.58 6.12 13.61
C LYS A 442 12.14 5.51 12.31
N TYR A 443 11.99 6.22 11.20
CA TYR A 443 12.26 5.69 9.86
C TYR A 443 13.55 6.21 9.22
N GLY A 444 14.23 7.17 9.84
CA GLY A 444 15.45 7.79 9.32
C GLY A 444 15.16 8.98 8.39
N ALA A 445 15.87 10.09 8.62
CA ALA A 445 15.61 11.36 7.93
C ALA A 445 15.70 11.31 6.39
N LYS A 446 16.51 10.41 5.83
CA LYS A 446 16.66 10.23 4.37
C LYS A 446 15.47 9.53 3.70
N TYR A 447 14.59 8.89 4.48
CA TYR A 447 13.50 8.04 3.98
C TYR A 447 12.11 8.65 4.19
N ILE A 448 12.05 9.86 4.75
CA ILE A 448 10.81 10.57 5.04
C ILE A 448 10.85 11.92 4.34
N ASN A 449 9.85 12.16 3.50
CA ASN A 449 9.60 13.44 2.84
C ASN A 449 8.23 14.00 3.25
N GLU A 450 7.89 15.20 2.76
CA GLU A 450 6.61 15.86 3.09
C GLU A 450 5.37 15.01 2.76
N LYS A 451 5.43 14.21 1.68
CA LYS A 451 4.33 13.32 1.27
C LYS A 451 4.12 12.19 2.26
N ASP A 452 5.20 11.67 2.85
CA ASP A 452 5.13 10.67 3.92
C ASP A 452 4.43 11.26 5.16
N ILE A 453 4.76 12.51 5.52
CA ILE A 453 4.16 13.20 6.68
C ILE A 453 2.65 13.40 6.45
N LEU A 454 2.26 13.89 5.26
CA LEU A 454 0.86 14.04 4.88
C LEU A 454 0.12 12.70 4.84
N SER A 455 0.75 11.65 4.31
CA SER A 455 0.15 10.31 4.26
C SER A 455 -0.06 9.74 5.66
N HIS A 456 0.89 9.96 6.58
CA HIS A 456 0.75 9.60 7.99
C HIS A 456 -0.31 10.44 8.71
N ALA A 457 -0.46 11.72 8.39
CA ALA A 457 -1.52 12.56 8.96
C ALA A 457 -2.91 12.06 8.56
N MET A 458 -3.05 11.59 7.32
CA MET A 458 -4.31 11.06 6.78
C MET A 458 -4.60 9.63 7.26
N TYR A 459 -3.60 8.76 7.25
CA TYR A 459 -3.73 7.33 7.53
C TYR A 459 -2.54 6.80 8.35
N PRO A 460 -2.42 7.14 9.64
CA PRO A 460 -1.21 6.87 10.44
C PRO A 460 -0.87 5.37 10.56
N ASN A 461 -1.89 4.53 10.80
CA ASN A 461 -1.72 3.08 10.93
C ASN A 461 -1.37 2.46 9.58
N VAL A 462 -2.15 2.77 8.53
CA VAL A 462 -1.92 2.24 7.17
C VAL A 462 -0.54 2.65 6.66
N PHE A 463 -0.12 3.90 6.89
CA PHE A 463 1.21 4.37 6.54
C PHE A 463 2.30 3.59 7.28
N SER A 464 2.12 3.35 8.58
CA SER A 464 3.08 2.59 9.39
C SER A 464 3.22 1.15 8.91
N GLU A 465 2.09 0.47 8.68
CA GLU A 465 2.02 -0.88 8.12
C GLU A 465 2.66 -0.93 6.73
N TRP A 466 2.38 0.05 5.86
CA TRP A 466 2.99 0.16 4.54
C TRP A 466 4.50 0.36 4.61
N LYS A 467 5.01 1.22 5.50
CA LYS A 467 6.47 1.41 5.68
C LYS A 467 7.15 0.15 6.20
N GLU A 468 6.49 -0.58 7.08
CA GLU A 468 6.98 -1.87 7.57
C GLU A 468 7.02 -2.91 6.44
N PHE A 469 5.94 -3.00 5.65
CA PHE A 469 5.88 -3.84 4.45
C PHE A 469 6.98 -3.49 3.43
N GLU A 470 7.14 -2.21 3.09
CA GLU A 470 8.15 -1.71 2.15
C GLU A 470 9.57 -2.00 2.67
N SER A 471 9.80 -1.92 3.98
CA SER A 471 11.10 -2.22 4.57
C SER A 471 11.53 -3.68 4.38
N VAL A 472 10.56 -4.61 4.36
CA VAL A 472 10.79 -6.06 4.23
C VAL A 472 10.85 -6.49 2.76
N TYR A 473 9.88 -6.03 1.96
CA TYR A 473 9.64 -6.52 0.60
C TYR A 473 10.08 -5.54 -0.50
N GLY A 474 10.41 -4.32 -0.13
CA GLY A 474 10.76 -3.27 -1.09
C GLY A 474 9.57 -2.84 -1.94
N GLU A 475 9.89 -2.29 -3.11
CA GLU A 475 8.92 -1.65 -4.01
C GLU A 475 8.26 -2.69 -4.94
N VAL A 476 7.33 -3.47 -4.38
CA VAL A 476 6.61 -4.52 -5.10
C VAL A 476 5.71 -4.00 -6.22
N SER A 477 5.41 -2.70 -6.26
CA SER A 477 4.65 -2.05 -7.34
C SER A 477 5.31 -2.18 -8.71
N LYS A 478 6.63 -2.40 -8.74
CA LYS A 478 7.41 -2.64 -9.97
C LYS A 478 7.21 -4.03 -10.56
N LEU A 479 6.67 -4.98 -9.78
CA LEU A 479 6.38 -6.32 -10.27
C LEU A 479 5.23 -6.29 -11.29
N PRO A 480 5.31 -7.10 -12.36
CA PRO A 480 4.13 -7.40 -13.18
C PRO A 480 2.96 -7.85 -12.31
N THR A 481 1.74 -7.36 -12.60
CA THR A 481 0.54 -7.74 -11.84
C THR A 481 0.36 -9.25 -11.76
N ASN A 482 0.73 -9.98 -12.81
CA ASN A 482 0.71 -11.44 -12.80
C ASN A 482 1.65 -12.05 -11.74
N LEU A 483 2.85 -11.49 -11.54
CA LEU A 483 3.82 -11.97 -10.53
C LEU A 483 3.50 -11.47 -9.12
N PHE A 484 2.83 -10.32 -9.02
CA PHE A 484 2.30 -9.83 -7.76
C PHE A 484 1.14 -10.70 -7.27
N LEU A 485 0.25 -11.14 -8.17
CA LEU A 485 -0.95 -11.89 -7.80
C LEU A 485 -0.72 -13.41 -7.77
N ASN A 486 0.11 -13.96 -8.64
CA ASN A 486 0.26 -15.41 -8.75
C ASN A 486 1.62 -15.89 -8.24
N PRO A 487 1.65 -16.90 -7.35
CA PRO A 487 2.89 -17.49 -6.86
C PRO A 487 3.63 -18.21 -7.97
N LEU A 488 4.96 -18.20 -7.89
CA LEU A 488 5.83 -19.03 -8.70
C LEU A 488 5.79 -20.48 -8.20
N ALA A 489 5.78 -21.43 -9.13
CA ALA A 489 5.99 -22.85 -8.85
C ALA A 489 7.45 -23.27 -9.09
N GLU A 490 7.84 -24.42 -8.56
CA GLU A 490 9.15 -25.02 -8.87
C GLU A 490 9.32 -25.24 -10.37
N GLY A 491 10.41 -24.70 -10.91
CA GLY A 491 10.73 -24.74 -12.34
C GLY A 491 10.28 -23.51 -13.12
N ASP A 492 9.42 -22.65 -12.56
CA ASP A 492 8.99 -21.41 -13.22
C ASP A 492 10.14 -20.42 -13.37
N GLU A 493 10.19 -19.76 -14.53
CA GLU A 493 11.22 -18.80 -14.92
C GLU A 493 10.57 -17.54 -15.47
N VAL A 494 11.00 -16.37 -14.95
CA VAL A 494 10.41 -15.08 -15.26
C VAL A 494 11.48 -14.03 -15.49
N GLU A 495 11.24 -13.14 -16.44
CA GLU A 495 12.11 -12.00 -16.75
C GLU A 495 11.44 -10.72 -16.25
N ILE A 496 12.13 -9.99 -15.36
CA ILE A 496 11.62 -8.77 -14.76
C ILE A 496 12.57 -7.59 -14.94
N ASP A 497 11.98 -6.42 -15.22
CA ASP A 497 12.67 -5.13 -15.20
C ASP A 497 12.59 -4.55 -13.78
N LEU A 498 13.61 -4.78 -12.95
CA LEU A 498 13.63 -4.23 -11.58
C LEU A 498 14.03 -2.74 -11.55
N ASN A 499 14.90 -2.33 -12.47
CA ASN A 499 15.31 -0.93 -12.64
C ASN A 499 15.46 -0.61 -14.13
N PRO A 500 15.37 0.67 -14.54
CA PRO A 500 15.60 1.08 -15.92
C PRO A 500 16.94 0.54 -16.45
N GLY A 501 16.89 -0.29 -17.48
CA GLY A 501 18.07 -0.90 -18.11
C GLY A 501 18.65 -2.13 -17.37
N LYS A 502 18.09 -2.54 -16.23
CA LYS A 502 18.49 -3.76 -15.50
C LYS A 502 17.38 -4.81 -15.60
N ARG A 503 17.58 -5.78 -16.50
CA ARG A 503 16.77 -6.98 -16.58
C ARG A 503 17.34 -8.10 -15.73
N VAL A 504 16.45 -8.79 -15.03
CA VAL A 504 16.80 -9.91 -14.17
C VAL A 504 15.95 -11.10 -14.54
N ASN A 505 16.60 -12.22 -14.80
CA ASN A 505 15.97 -13.53 -14.95
C ASN A 505 15.92 -14.20 -13.58
N ILE A 506 14.73 -14.58 -13.13
CA ILE A 506 14.49 -15.25 -11.86
C ILE A 506 13.83 -16.60 -12.16
N LYS A 507 14.43 -17.67 -11.66
CA LYS A 507 13.87 -19.02 -11.70
C LYS A 507 13.67 -19.55 -10.29
N LEU A 508 12.49 -20.06 -9.97
CA LEU A 508 12.27 -20.76 -8.71
C LEU A 508 12.78 -22.20 -8.88
N VAL A 509 13.87 -22.54 -8.19
CA VAL A 509 14.54 -23.84 -8.33
C VAL A 509 13.91 -24.89 -7.43
N SER A 510 13.68 -24.56 -6.16
CA SER A 510 13.07 -25.50 -5.21
C SER A 510 12.50 -24.80 -3.97
N ILE A 511 11.51 -25.44 -3.35
CA ILE A 511 10.93 -25.11 -2.06
C ILE A 511 11.21 -26.30 -1.15
N GLN A 512 12.23 -26.18 -0.30
CA GLN A 512 12.59 -27.26 0.60
C GLN A 512 11.55 -27.43 1.71
N GLN A 513 11.19 -28.67 2.01
CA GLN A 513 10.37 -29.01 3.17
C GLN A 513 11.11 -28.62 4.46
N PRO A 514 10.38 -28.20 5.50
CA PRO A 514 10.99 -27.82 6.77
C PRO A 514 11.70 -29.04 7.38
N LYS A 515 12.99 -28.89 7.70
CA LYS A 515 13.79 -29.98 8.30
C LYS A 515 13.50 -30.14 9.81
N GLU A 516 13.30 -29.01 10.50
CA GLU A 516 12.89 -28.87 11.91
C GLU A 516 12.31 -27.44 12.08
N GLY A 517 11.16 -27.28 12.74
CA GLY A 517 10.46 -26.00 12.91
C GLY A 517 9.55 -25.60 11.74
N SER A 518 9.07 -24.36 11.73
CA SER A 518 8.11 -23.85 10.73
C SER A 518 8.74 -23.19 9.51
N ARG A 519 10.06 -23.30 9.28
CA ARG A 519 10.74 -22.56 8.20
C ARG A 519 11.04 -23.44 6.99
N ARG A 520 10.67 -22.97 5.81
CA ARG A 520 11.06 -23.51 4.50
C ARG A 520 12.20 -22.68 3.90
N THR A 521 13.02 -23.31 3.06
CA THR A 521 14.03 -22.60 2.28
C THR A 521 13.62 -22.61 0.81
N VAL A 522 13.30 -21.43 0.26
CA VAL A 522 13.00 -21.25 -1.15
C VAL A 522 14.29 -20.89 -1.88
N THR A 523 14.70 -21.68 -2.86
CA THR A 523 15.91 -21.43 -3.65
C THR A 523 15.52 -20.84 -5.00
N PHE A 524 16.05 -19.66 -5.31
CA PHE A 524 15.98 -19.05 -6.62
C PHE A 524 17.31 -19.18 -7.36
N GLU A 525 17.25 -19.15 -8.68
CA GLU A 525 18.39 -18.85 -9.54
C GLU A 525 18.13 -17.50 -10.20
N VAL A 526 19.02 -16.54 -9.97
CA VAL A 526 18.90 -15.15 -10.42
C VAL A 526 20.09 -14.84 -11.32
N ASN A 527 19.85 -14.68 -12.62
CA ASN A 527 20.92 -14.52 -13.62
C ASN A 527 22.03 -15.61 -13.52
N GLY A 528 21.66 -16.84 -13.14
CA GLY A 528 22.57 -17.98 -12.96
C GLY A 528 23.18 -18.11 -11.56
N GLU A 529 22.96 -17.16 -10.65
CA GLU A 529 23.41 -17.23 -9.26
C GLU A 529 22.32 -17.82 -8.35
N ARG A 530 22.66 -18.69 -7.40
CA ARG A 530 21.68 -19.29 -6.48
C ARG A 530 21.48 -18.45 -5.23
N TRP A 531 20.22 -18.17 -4.91
CA TRP A 531 19.79 -17.41 -3.75
C TRP A 531 18.87 -18.28 -2.89
N ALA A 532 19.17 -18.42 -1.60
CA ALA A 532 18.36 -19.20 -0.67
C ALA A 532 17.62 -18.27 0.29
N MET A 533 16.29 -18.19 0.16
CA MET A 533 15.44 -17.34 0.97
C MET A 533 14.71 -18.17 2.04
N PRO A 534 15.03 -17.97 3.34
CA PRO A 534 14.33 -18.67 4.42
C PRO A 534 12.97 -18.00 4.69
N VAL A 535 11.88 -18.75 4.54
CA VAL A 535 10.50 -18.29 4.72
C VAL A 535 9.84 -19.04 5.86
N THR A 536 9.11 -18.36 6.73
CA THR A 536 8.27 -19.00 7.73
C THR A 536 6.98 -19.48 7.05
N ASP A 537 6.71 -20.78 7.12
CA ASP A 537 5.48 -21.40 6.66
C ASP A 537 4.39 -21.26 7.74
N LEU A 538 3.43 -20.38 7.45
CA LEU A 538 2.36 -20.06 8.38
C LEU A 538 1.38 -21.22 8.56
N SER A 539 1.25 -22.16 7.60
CA SER A 539 0.37 -23.32 7.80
C SER A 539 0.91 -24.24 8.87
N VAL A 540 2.24 -24.39 8.95
CA VAL A 540 2.90 -25.17 10.00
C VAL A 540 2.85 -24.44 11.34
N VAL A 541 2.93 -23.10 11.36
CA VAL A 541 2.76 -22.30 12.60
C VAL A 541 1.34 -22.40 13.15
N LEU A 542 0.33 -22.37 12.28
CA LEU A 542 -1.08 -22.49 12.68
C LEU A 542 -1.44 -23.89 13.17
N ASP A 543 -0.79 -24.93 12.64
CA ASP A 543 -0.85 -26.30 13.17
C ASP A 543 0.02 -26.49 14.43
N ALA A 544 1.00 -25.61 14.68
CA ALA A 544 1.93 -25.65 15.82
C ALA A 544 1.34 -25.13 17.15
N ASN A 545 0.07 -25.41 17.42
CA ASN A 545 -0.36 -25.68 18.81
C ASN A 545 0.18 -27.03 19.32
N VAL A 546 1.08 -27.69 18.59
CA VAL A 546 1.95 -28.74 19.15
C VAL A 546 3.04 -28.06 19.97
N GLN A 547 2.68 -27.68 21.20
CA GLN A 547 3.63 -27.36 22.25
C GLN A 547 4.66 -28.50 22.37
N ARG A 548 5.94 -28.16 22.41
CA ARG A 548 7.03 -29.12 22.68
C ARG A 548 6.70 -29.86 23.98
N LYS A 549 6.77 -31.19 24.02
CA LYS A 549 6.52 -31.93 25.27
C LYS A 549 7.71 -31.81 26.24
N ALA A 550 7.43 -31.70 27.53
CA ALA A 550 8.45 -31.76 28.58
C ALA A 550 9.10 -33.16 28.59
N SER A 551 10.42 -33.18 28.54
CA SER A 551 11.23 -34.39 28.34
C SER A 551 12.38 -34.51 29.36
N GLY A 552 12.80 -33.38 29.93
CA GLY A 552 13.88 -33.30 30.92
C GLY A 552 13.38 -33.12 32.36
N PRO A 553 14.24 -33.41 33.37
CA PRO A 553 13.89 -33.24 34.79
C PRO A 553 13.66 -31.78 35.21
N ASN A 554 14.17 -30.83 34.43
CA ASN A 554 14.02 -29.40 34.66
C ASN A 554 12.97 -28.75 33.74
N GLU A 555 12.22 -29.55 33.00
CA GLU A 555 11.15 -29.12 32.11
C GLU A 555 9.81 -29.42 32.76
N ILE A 556 8.99 -28.40 32.98
CA ILE A 556 7.69 -28.55 33.62
C ILE A 556 6.63 -28.61 32.55
N GLY A 557 6.03 -29.80 32.39
CA GLY A 557 4.93 -30.04 31.47
C GLY A 557 3.55 -29.81 32.11
N SER A 558 2.54 -29.68 31.27
CA SER A 558 1.15 -29.62 31.72
C SER A 558 0.69 -31.00 32.19
N PRO A 559 0.15 -31.15 33.42
CA PRO A 559 -0.27 -32.45 33.94
C PRO A 559 -1.52 -33.00 33.25
N MET A 560 -2.27 -32.14 32.54
CA MET A 560 -3.52 -32.50 31.87
C MET A 560 -3.88 -31.47 30.78
N PRO A 561 -4.76 -31.82 29.82
CA PRO A 561 -5.28 -30.85 28.88
C PRO A 561 -6.11 -29.74 29.55
N GLY A 562 -5.95 -28.49 29.13
CA GLY A 562 -6.64 -27.33 29.71
C GLY A 562 -6.29 -26.00 29.06
N VAL A 563 -6.71 -24.90 29.68
CA VAL A 563 -6.41 -23.52 29.24
C VAL A 563 -5.61 -22.79 30.32
N ILE A 564 -4.53 -22.11 29.96
CA ILE A 564 -3.76 -21.30 30.93
C ILE A 564 -4.57 -20.05 31.29
N VAL A 565 -4.94 -19.90 32.56
CA VAL A 565 -5.73 -18.75 33.05
C VAL A 565 -4.90 -17.76 33.86
N GLY A 566 -3.67 -18.13 34.23
CA GLY A 566 -2.76 -17.23 34.91
C GLY A 566 -1.31 -17.69 34.79
N LEU A 567 -0.40 -16.72 34.68
CA LEU A 567 1.05 -16.94 34.67
C LEU A 567 1.68 -16.04 35.75
N LYS A 568 2.52 -16.60 36.61
CA LYS A 568 3.09 -15.91 37.78
C LYS A 568 4.60 -15.69 37.70
N VAL A 569 5.25 -16.22 36.66
CA VAL A 569 6.70 -16.15 36.46
C VAL A 569 7.04 -15.60 35.09
N LYS A 570 8.23 -15.02 34.96
CA LYS A 570 8.83 -14.54 33.70
C LYS A 570 10.24 -15.10 33.57
N GLU A 571 10.77 -15.06 32.34
CA GLU A 571 12.16 -15.44 32.06
C GLU A 571 13.13 -14.59 32.89
N GLY A 572 14.10 -15.25 33.51
CA GLY A 572 15.07 -14.65 34.42
C GLY A 572 14.66 -14.60 35.90
N ASP A 573 13.43 -14.98 36.26
CA ASP A 573 13.00 -15.00 37.65
C ASP A 573 13.68 -16.13 38.45
N CYS A 574 14.09 -15.83 39.68
CA CYS A 574 14.57 -16.82 40.64
C CYS A 574 13.39 -17.45 41.39
N ILE A 575 13.24 -18.77 41.31
CA ILE A 575 12.12 -19.52 41.91
C ILE A 575 12.62 -20.63 42.84
N GLN A 576 11.85 -20.94 43.87
CA GLN A 576 12.07 -22.06 44.78
C GLN A 576 11.16 -23.24 44.43
N GLU A 577 11.59 -24.46 44.79
CA GLU A 577 10.76 -25.66 44.66
C GLU A 577 9.42 -25.47 45.39
N GLY A 578 8.32 -25.75 44.69
CA GLY A 578 6.95 -25.57 45.19
C GLY A 578 6.31 -24.21 44.89
N ASP A 579 7.07 -23.24 44.37
CA ASP A 579 6.54 -21.94 43.96
C ASP A 579 5.52 -22.06 42.83
N MET A 580 4.55 -21.16 42.82
CA MET A 580 3.48 -21.14 41.83
C MET A 580 3.99 -20.54 40.51
N LEU A 581 3.85 -21.30 39.42
CA LEU A 581 4.29 -20.89 38.09
C LEU A 581 3.13 -20.43 37.21
N ALA A 582 2.08 -21.26 37.12
CA ALA A 582 0.92 -21.00 36.28
C ALA A 582 -0.36 -21.57 36.90
N THR A 583 -1.51 -21.09 36.44
CA THR A 583 -2.84 -21.66 36.74
C THR A 583 -3.43 -22.21 35.45
N LEU A 584 -3.81 -23.47 35.48
CA LEU A 584 -4.48 -24.17 34.39
C LEU A 584 -5.96 -24.35 34.72
N SER A 585 -6.87 -24.03 33.79
CA SER A 585 -8.29 -24.34 33.91
C SER A 585 -8.66 -25.53 33.05
N ALA A 586 -9.19 -26.58 33.66
CA ALA A 586 -9.71 -27.75 32.98
C ALA A 586 -11.06 -28.14 33.58
N MET A 587 -12.08 -28.37 32.75
CA MET A 587 -13.44 -28.72 33.20
C MET A 587 -14.03 -27.74 34.24
N LYS A 588 -13.74 -26.43 34.10
CA LYS A 588 -14.13 -25.36 35.03
C LYS A 588 -13.50 -25.44 36.43
N MET A 589 -12.46 -26.25 36.60
CA MET A 589 -11.64 -26.29 37.81
C MET A 589 -10.27 -25.69 37.53
N GLU A 590 -9.76 -24.89 38.47
CA GLU A 590 -8.44 -24.30 38.40
C GLU A 590 -7.42 -25.16 39.16
N THR A 591 -6.34 -25.54 38.47
CA THR A 591 -5.22 -26.30 39.00
C THR A 591 -3.98 -25.43 38.97
N VAL A 592 -3.28 -25.33 40.10
CA VAL A 592 -2.04 -24.57 40.21
C VAL A 592 -0.85 -25.44 39.83
N ILE A 593 -0.06 -24.99 38.86
CA ILE A 593 1.21 -25.61 38.44
C ILE A 593 2.34 -25.04 39.29
N ARG A 594 3.16 -25.93 39.86
CA ARG A 594 4.24 -25.59 40.80
C ARG A 594 5.60 -25.97 40.26
N ALA A 595 6.64 -25.25 40.70
CA ALA A 595 8.02 -25.55 40.40
C ALA A 595 8.46 -26.90 40.99
N SER A 596 9.07 -27.75 40.15
CA SER A 596 9.63 -29.05 40.54
C SER A 596 11.06 -28.95 41.09
N ALA A 597 11.75 -27.83 40.89
CA ALA A 597 13.10 -27.58 41.36
C ALA A 597 13.33 -26.07 41.58
N SER A 598 14.33 -25.74 42.41
CA SER A 598 14.78 -24.36 42.60
C SER A 598 15.76 -23.97 41.50
N GLY A 599 15.67 -22.75 40.97
CA GLY A 599 16.53 -22.30 39.87
C GLY A 599 16.13 -20.96 39.28
N VAL A 600 16.65 -20.68 38.09
CA VAL A 600 16.28 -19.51 37.29
C VAL A 600 15.37 -19.96 36.16
N VAL A 601 14.26 -19.26 35.92
CA VAL A 601 13.39 -19.54 34.79
C VAL A 601 14.14 -19.21 33.50
N LYS A 602 14.44 -20.23 32.69
CA LYS A 602 15.18 -20.08 31.44
C LYS A 602 14.27 -19.66 30.29
N TYR A 603 13.09 -20.26 30.22
CA TYR A 603 12.14 -20.05 29.14
C TYR A 603 10.71 -20.35 29.59
N VAL A 604 9.73 -19.55 29.14
CA VAL A 604 8.30 -19.81 29.33
C VAL A 604 7.64 -20.00 27.97
N SER A 605 7.02 -21.16 27.74
CA SER A 605 6.49 -21.56 26.42
C SER A 605 5.02 -21.24 26.19
N VAL A 606 4.30 -20.69 27.19
CA VAL A 606 2.84 -20.47 27.15
C VAL A 606 2.45 -19.05 27.54
N HIS A 607 1.33 -18.58 26.98
CA HIS A 607 0.65 -17.34 27.32
C HIS A 607 -0.70 -17.61 28.02
N ILE A 608 -1.23 -16.60 28.71
CA ILE A 608 -2.58 -16.65 29.27
C ILE A 608 -3.58 -16.71 28.11
N GLY A 609 -4.45 -17.73 28.11
CA GLY A 609 -5.42 -18.02 27.06
C GLY A 609 -5.05 -19.23 26.20
N ASP A 610 -3.80 -19.71 26.27
CA ASP A 610 -3.34 -20.82 25.46
C ASP A 610 -3.99 -22.14 25.89
N LYS A 611 -4.35 -22.97 24.90
CA LYS A 611 -4.78 -24.35 25.11
C LYS A 611 -3.56 -25.25 25.13
N VAL A 612 -3.48 -26.11 26.13
CA VAL A 612 -2.40 -27.09 26.30
C VAL A 612 -2.98 -28.50 26.41
N GLU A 613 -2.24 -29.49 25.94
CA GLU A 613 -2.46 -30.92 26.14
C GLU A 613 -1.56 -31.48 27.27
N GLY A 614 -1.76 -32.75 27.63
CA GLY A 614 -0.89 -33.42 28.61
C GLY A 614 0.57 -33.44 28.14
N ASP A 615 1.49 -33.18 29.06
CA ASP A 615 2.94 -33.10 28.89
C ASP A 615 3.45 -31.93 28.04
N ASP A 616 2.59 -31.02 27.57
CA ASP A 616 3.04 -29.79 26.90
C ASP A 616 3.94 -28.97 27.81
N LEU A 617 5.13 -28.60 27.35
CA LEU A 617 6.07 -27.77 28.10
C LEU A 617 5.39 -26.46 28.47
N LEU A 618 5.55 -26.05 29.72
CA LEU A 618 5.06 -24.77 30.24
C LEU A 618 6.23 -23.86 30.61
N VAL A 619 7.21 -24.41 31.34
CA VAL A 619 8.36 -23.66 31.87
C VAL A 619 9.61 -24.55 31.88
N GLU A 620 10.74 -24.02 31.44
CA GLU A 620 12.06 -24.65 31.59
C GLU A 620 12.86 -23.94 32.69
N ILE A 621 13.43 -24.71 33.62
CA ILE A 621 14.20 -24.20 34.76
C ILE A 621 15.68 -24.50 34.56
N GLU A 622 16.54 -23.50 34.73
CA GLU A 622 17.97 -23.71 34.84
C GLU A 622 18.35 -23.85 36.33
N THR A 623 18.64 -25.09 36.75
CA THR A 623 19.13 -25.40 38.09
C THR A 623 20.55 -24.88 38.26
N LYS A 624 20.83 -24.16 39.34
CA LYS A 624 22.20 -23.76 39.72
C LYS A 624 23.00 -24.91 40.33
#